data_AF-A0A355B3T0-F1
#
_entry.id   AF-A0A355B3T0-F1
#
_cell.length_a   1.000
_cell.length_b   1.000
_cell.length_c   1.000
_cell.angle_alpha   90.00
_cell.angle_beta   90.00
_cell.angle_gamma   90.00
#
_symmetry.space_group_name_H-M   'P 1'
#
loop_
_entity.id
_entity.type
_entity.pdbx_description
1 polymer ?
#
loop_
_entity_poly.entity_id
_entity_poly.type
_entity_poly.pdbx_seq_one_letter_code
_entity_poly.pdbx_strand_id
1 'polypeptide(L)'
;MLRVDHFASTVRGLFLSPGGLARGADCVSLAAEPIPPGAAAAVEVLEAPEGARVRRLEVIESLSGAPDAWRTLEVDLTPETIFVGALGGRFANRSVSGHAPPSPAPPGSVLDLLNTGGVIGVADSADEAVVKVRLLGGIELEGGPALLSGLPSIQGAAAHAGDQPYPGAPIVLIAGSDMDVGKTTCAASLAFSLRVAGIRVTYVKLTGTGRMRDLIQVCYGRPSG
;
A
#
# COMPACT_ATOMS: atom_id res chain seq x y z
N MET A 1 3.15 21.57 -8.18
CA MET A 1 3.71 20.20 -8.21
C MET A 1 4.76 20.08 -7.12
N LEU A 2 4.69 19.01 -6.34
CA LEU A 2 5.62 18.66 -5.28
C LEU A 2 6.52 17.52 -5.77
N ARG A 3 7.84 17.63 -5.56
CA ARG A 3 8.77 16.53 -5.79
C ARG A 3 8.71 15.55 -4.62
N VAL A 4 8.71 14.26 -4.92
CA VAL A 4 8.69 13.16 -3.94
C VAL A 4 9.86 12.23 -4.20
N ASP A 5 10.51 11.76 -3.15
CA ASP A 5 11.63 10.83 -3.24
C ASP A 5 11.15 9.40 -3.51
N HIS A 6 10.03 9.03 -2.88
CA HIS A 6 9.56 7.65 -2.85
C HIS A 6 8.04 7.51 -2.94
N PHE A 7 7.60 6.40 -3.53
CA PHE A 7 6.22 5.92 -3.44
C PHE A 7 6.20 4.62 -2.65
N ALA A 8 5.40 4.58 -1.60
CA ALA A 8 5.24 3.39 -0.80
C ALA A 8 4.49 2.29 -1.58
N SER A 9 4.78 1.04 -1.28
CA SER A 9 4.15 -0.11 -1.94
C SER A 9 2.61 -0.12 -1.85
N THR A 10 2.02 0.41 -0.79
CA THR A 10 0.56 0.45 -0.61
C THR A 10 -0.15 1.42 -1.55
N VAL A 11 0.56 2.38 -2.18
CA VAL A 11 -0.04 3.36 -3.09
C VAL A 11 0.21 3.03 -4.57
N ARG A 12 0.68 1.82 -4.89
CA ARG A 12 0.96 1.39 -6.28
C ARG A 12 -0.21 1.62 -7.23
N GLY A 13 -1.45 1.51 -6.75
CA GLY A 13 -2.64 1.72 -7.57
C GLY A 13 -2.69 3.08 -8.28
N LEU A 14 -1.98 4.10 -7.77
CA LEU A 14 -1.83 5.39 -8.43
C LEU A 14 -1.24 5.27 -9.85
N PHE A 15 -0.44 4.24 -10.14
CA PHE A 15 0.21 4.03 -11.44
C PHE A 15 -0.52 3.02 -12.33
N LEU A 16 -1.61 2.42 -11.82
CA LEU A 16 -2.34 1.35 -12.51
C LEU A 16 -3.73 1.83 -13.01
N SER A 17 -4.25 2.93 -12.46
CA SER A 17 -5.50 3.54 -12.91
C SER A 17 -5.36 4.24 -14.27
N PRO A 18 -6.38 4.16 -15.15
CA PRO A 18 -6.57 5.15 -16.21
C PRO A 18 -6.59 6.56 -15.58
N GLY A 19 -5.83 7.51 -16.13
CA GLY A 19 -5.71 8.86 -15.54
C GLY A 19 -4.82 8.96 -14.30
N GLY A 20 -4.18 7.86 -13.89
CA GLY A 20 -3.21 7.82 -12.81
C GLY A 20 -1.86 8.48 -13.15
N LEU A 21 -0.90 8.32 -12.24
CA LEU A 21 0.46 8.85 -12.40
C LEU A 21 1.23 8.08 -13.49
N ALA A 22 2.06 8.81 -14.24
CA ALA A 22 2.99 8.22 -15.18
C ALA A 22 4.04 7.37 -14.45
N ARG A 23 4.51 6.28 -15.08
CA ARG A 23 5.60 5.47 -14.51
C ARG A 23 6.88 6.30 -14.42
N GLY A 24 7.55 6.20 -13.28
CA GLY A 24 8.75 6.99 -13.00
C GLY A 24 8.45 8.46 -12.67
N ALA A 25 7.18 8.83 -12.47
CA ALA A 25 6.86 10.14 -11.91
C ALA A 25 7.56 10.31 -10.55
N ASP A 26 8.25 11.43 -10.40
CA ASP A 26 8.86 11.90 -9.16
C ASP A 26 8.23 13.21 -8.68
N CYS A 27 7.18 13.67 -9.37
CA CYS A 27 6.42 14.87 -9.05
C CYS A 27 4.93 14.58 -9.01
N VAL A 28 4.23 15.13 -8.03
CA VAL A 28 2.78 14.94 -7.81
C VAL A 28 2.05 16.28 -7.68
N SER A 29 0.75 16.28 -8.00
CA SER A 29 -0.17 17.36 -7.66
C SER A 29 -0.87 17.06 -6.34
N LEU A 30 -1.18 18.10 -5.58
CA LEU A 30 -1.79 17.98 -4.25
C LEU A 30 -3.16 18.62 -4.24
N ALA A 31 -4.14 17.91 -3.67
CA ALA A 31 -5.48 18.43 -3.45
C ALA A 31 -5.52 19.39 -2.25
N ALA A 32 -6.34 20.44 -2.33
CA ALA A 32 -6.37 21.55 -1.37
C ALA A 32 -7.32 21.36 -0.17
N GLU A 33 -7.70 20.13 0.17
CA GLU A 33 -8.71 19.85 1.19
C GLU A 33 -8.14 19.01 2.35
N PRO A 34 -8.76 19.06 3.53
CA PRO A 34 -8.51 18.06 4.58
C PRO A 34 -8.58 16.65 4.00
N ILE A 35 -7.54 15.86 4.25
CA ILE A 35 -7.32 14.61 3.56
C ILE A 35 -8.04 13.50 4.32
N PRO A 36 -9.03 12.82 3.71
CA PRO A 36 -9.79 11.79 4.41
C PRO A 36 -8.96 10.52 4.64
N PRO A 37 -9.30 9.72 5.66
CA PRO A 37 -8.85 8.34 5.77
C PRO A 37 -9.07 7.56 4.46
N GLY A 38 -8.11 6.72 4.10
CA GLY A 38 -8.14 5.93 2.87
C GLY A 38 -7.60 6.67 1.64
N ALA A 39 -7.18 7.93 1.76
CA ALA A 39 -6.52 8.64 0.66
C ALA A 39 -5.01 8.32 0.58
N ALA A 40 -4.46 8.37 -0.63
CA ALA A 40 -3.02 8.50 -0.83
C ALA A 40 -2.59 9.94 -0.49
N ALA A 41 -1.49 10.09 0.24
CA ALA A 41 -1.01 11.37 0.72
C ALA A 41 0.51 11.50 0.62
N ALA A 42 0.98 12.68 0.24
CA ALA A 42 2.38 13.05 0.33
C ALA A 42 2.70 13.50 1.76
N VAL A 43 3.79 12.99 2.32
CA VAL A 43 4.25 13.34 3.66
C VAL A 43 5.76 13.57 3.68
N GLU A 44 6.20 14.42 4.60
CA GLU A 44 7.60 14.71 4.90
C GLU A 44 7.99 14.02 6.22
N VAL A 45 9.10 13.30 6.25
CA VAL A 45 9.62 12.73 7.50
C VAL A 45 10.17 13.84 8.39
N LEU A 46 9.64 13.94 9.60
CA LEU A 46 10.15 14.88 10.62
C LEU A 46 11.20 14.22 11.51
N GLU A 47 10.89 13.01 11.99
CA GLU A 47 11.72 12.30 12.95
C GLU A 47 11.72 10.80 12.64
N ALA A 48 12.89 10.18 12.75
CA ALA A 48 13.06 8.74 12.57
C ALA A 48 13.97 8.17 13.69
N PRO A 49 13.41 7.93 14.90
CA PRO A 49 14.22 7.50 16.04
C PRO A 49 14.79 6.08 15.81
N GLU A 50 16.04 5.86 16.22
CA GLU A 50 16.77 4.60 16.00
C GLU A 50 16.05 3.37 16.61
N GLY A 51 15.35 3.58 17.72
CA GLY A 51 14.55 2.55 18.41
C GLY A 51 13.19 2.25 17.75
N ALA A 52 12.82 2.93 16.67
CA ALA A 52 11.52 2.70 16.03
C ALA A 52 11.42 1.31 15.43
N ARG A 53 10.32 0.61 15.75
CA ARG A 53 10.03 -0.72 15.17
C ARG A 53 9.81 -0.66 13.65
N VAL A 54 9.36 0.50 13.16
CA VAL A 54 9.14 0.77 11.74
C VAL A 54 9.95 2.01 11.38
N ARG A 55 11.07 1.80 10.69
CA ARG A 55 12.00 2.87 10.23
C ARG A 55 12.36 2.80 8.76
N ARG A 56 11.91 1.72 8.09
CA ARG A 56 12.11 1.52 6.66
C ARG A 56 10.79 1.63 5.93
N LEU A 57 10.88 2.02 4.66
CA LEU A 57 9.77 2.08 3.73
C LEU A 57 10.01 1.08 2.59
N GLU A 58 9.05 0.19 2.35
CA GLU A 58 8.98 -0.64 1.15
C GLU A 58 8.48 0.25 0.01
N VAL A 59 9.41 0.65 -0.87
CA VAL A 59 9.14 1.53 -2.00
C VAL A 59 8.97 0.73 -3.29
N ILE A 60 8.22 1.29 -4.23
CA ILE A 60 8.04 0.73 -5.57
C ILE A 60 8.86 1.49 -6.59
N GLU A 61 9.53 0.74 -7.47
CA GLU A 61 10.25 1.30 -8.61
C GLU A 61 9.86 0.58 -9.89
N SER A 62 9.66 1.36 -10.95
CA SER A 62 9.42 0.81 -12.28
C SER A 62 10.73 0.33 -12.88
N LEU A 63 10.75 -0.88 -13.42
CA LEU A 63 11.93 -1.41 -14.10
C LEU A 63 11.92 -0.98 -15.56
N SER A 64 13.05 -0.43 -16.03
CA SER A 64 13.23 -0.09 -17.44
C SER A 64 13.20 -1.35 -18.30
N GLY A 65 12.51 -1.29 -19.45
CA GLY A 65 12.50 -2.36 -20.44
C GLY A 65 11.42 -3.45 -20.27
N ALA A 66 10.57 -3.39 -19.25
CA ALA A 66 9.42 -4.28 -19.13
C ALA A 66 8.17 -3.53 -18.64
N PRO A 67 7.10 -3.44 -19.46
CA PRO A 67 5.93 -2.60 -19.18
C PRO A 67 5.12 -3.03 -17.96
N ASP A 68 5.36 -4.21 -17.39
CA ASP A 68 4.65 -4.72 -16.20
C ASP A 68 5.58 -5.08 -15.03
N ALA A 69 6.89 -4.80 -15.17
CA ALA A 69 7.86 -5.17 -14.15
C ALA A 69 8.03 -4.04 -13.11
N TRP A 70 7.78 -4.41 -11.87
CA TRP A 70 8.00 -3.57 -10.69
C TRP A 70 9.00 -4.27 -9.80
N ARG A 71 9.90 -3.51 -9.18
CA ARG A 71 10.68 -3.99 -8.05
C ARG A 71 10.23 -3.28 -6.78
N THR A 72 10.42 -3.98 -5.65
CA THR A 72 10.34 -3.37 -4.34
C THR A 72 11.71 -3.43 -3.68
N LEU A 73 12.02 -2.40 -2.91
CA LEU A 73 13.17 -2.37 -2.02
C LEU A 73 12.76 -1.68 -0.72
N GLU A 74 13.45 -2.00 0.36
CA GLU A 74 13.31 -1.29 1.62
C GLU A 74 14.38 -0.21 1.71
N VAL A 75 13.97 1.04 1.89
CA VAL A 75 14.86 2.19 2.11
C VAL A 75 14.73 2.65 3.56
N ASP A 76 15.83 3.09 4.17
CA ASP A 76 15.78 3.75 5.47
C ASP A 76 15.17 5.16 5.31
N LEU A 77 14.33 5.56 6.25
CA LEU A 77 13.76 6.91 6.27
C LEU A 77 14.64 7.83 7.12
N THR A 78 15.05 8.95 6.53
CA THR A 78 15.73 10.04 7.23
C THR A 78 14.83 11.27 7.28
N PRO A 79 15.02 12.20 8.23
CA PRO A 79 14.37 13.50 8.20
C PRO A 79 14.47 14.16 6.82
N GLU A 80 13.46 14.95 6.47
CA GLU A 80 13.29 15.63 5.17
C GLU A 80 12.95 14.71 3.99
N THR A 81 12.97 13.38 4.14
CA THR A 81 12.50 12.45 3.09
C THR A 81 11.03 12.71 2.81
N ILE A 82 10.66 12.93 1.55
CA ILE A 82 9.28 13.11 1.11
C ILE A 82 8.82 11.84 0.40
N PHE A 83 7.76 11.23 0.89
CA PHE A 83 7.19 10.04 0.25
C PHE A 83 5.68 10.08 0.16
N VAL A 84 5.13 9.26 -0.73
CA VAL A 84 3.68 9.05 -0.85
C VAL A 84 3.28 7.76 -0.14
N GLY A 85 2.39 7.89 0.83
CA GLY A 85 1.83 6.79 1.63
C GLY A 85 0.30 6.80 1.64
N ALA A 86 -0.27 5.91 2.45
CA ALA A 86 -1.70 5.70 2.59
C ALA A 86 -2.18 6.16 3.97
N LEU A 87 -3.12 7.12 4.04
CA LEU A 87 -3.76 7.44 5.31
C LEU A 87 -4.69 6.31 5.73
N GLY A 88 -4.52 5.76 6.93
CA GLY A 88 -5.31 4.64 7.40
C GLY A 88 -4.89 4.10 8.76
N GLY A 89 -5.56 3.05 9.19
CA GLY A 89 -5.24 2.31 10.41
C GLY A 89 -4.53 0.99 10.12
N ARG A 90 -3.88 0.47 11.15
CA ARG A 90 -3.30 -0.87 11.18
C ARG A 90 -3.45 -1.46 12.57
N PHE A 91 -4.16 -2.59 12.65
CA PHE A 91 -4.13 -3.44 13.83
C PHE A 91 -2.95 -4.41 13.73
N ALA A 92 -2.05 -4.37 14.71
CA ALA A 92 -0.89 -5.27 14.76
C ALA A 92 -0.53 -5.66 16.19
N ASN A 93 -0.34 -6.96 16.43
CA ASN A 93 0.00 -7.48 17.76
C ASN A 93 1.50 -7.39 18.08
N ARG A 94 2.37 -7.34 17.06
CA ARG A 94 3.85 -7.46 17.19
C ARG A 94 4.63 -6.30 16.55
N SER A 95 3.92 -5.27 16.09
CA SER A 95 4.45 -4.09 15.41
C SER A 95 3.62 -2.88 15.84
N VAL A 96 3.90 -1.70 15.30
CA VAL A 96 3.12 -0.49 15.60
C VAL A 96 1.66 -0.74 15.21
N SER A 97 0.77 -0.61 16.20
CA SER A 97 -0.68 -0.57 16.03
C SER A 97 -1.14 0.87 16.07
N GLY A 98 -2.13 1.19 15.25
CA GLY A 98 -2.71 2.52 15.20
C GLY A 98 -3.98 2.57 14.40
N HIS A 99 -4.70 3.66 14.53
CA HIS A 99 -5.95 3.92 13.82
C HIS A 99 -5.77 5.03 12.78
N ALA A 100 -6.72 5.11 11.85
CA ALA A 100 -6.77 6.24 10.93
C ALA A 100 -7.08 7.54 11.71
N PRO A 101 -6.72 8.72 11.17
CA PRO A 101 -7.20 9.98 11.74
C PRO A 101 -8.73 9.97 11.89
N PRO A 102 -9.28 10.43 13.03
CA PRO A 102 -10.71 10.33 13.32
C PRO A 102 -11.58 11.26 12.43
N SER A 103 -10.95 12.25 11.82
CA SER A 103 -11.54 13.16 10.84
C SER A 103 -10.54 13.40 9.71
N PRO A 104 -10.97 13.93 8.55
CA PRO A 104 -10.06 14.37 7.51
C PRO A 104 -8.95 15.28 8.08
N ALA A 105 -7.70 14.93 7.79
CA ALA A 105 -6.53 15.57 8.38
C ALA A 105 -6.08 16.76 7.52
N PRO A 106 -5.94 17.98 8.07
CA PRO A 106 -5.45 19.12 7.30
C PRO A 106 -3.95 18.97 6.98
N PRO A 107 -3.47 19.54 5.86
CA PRO A 107 -2.03 19.74 5.64
C PRO A 107 -1.35 20.39 6.86
N GLY A 108 -0.13 19.95 7.17
CA GLY A 108 0.63 20.33 8.37
C GLY A 108 0.42 19.40 9.57
N SER A 109 -0.58 18.51 9.53
CA SER A 109 -0.83 17.53 10.60
C SER A 109 0.36 16.59 10.78
N VAL A 110 0.73 16.30 12.03
CA VAL A 110 1.78 15.33 12.36
C VAL A 110 1.14 13.99 12.66
N LEU A 111 1.60 12.95 11.96
CA LEU A 111 1.09 11.58 12.01
C LEU A 111 2.24 10.58 12.13
N ASP A 112 1.90 9.32 12.29
CA ASP A 112 2.83 8.22 12.56
C ASP A 112 2.89 7.25 11.39
N LEU A 113 4.09 6.78 11.04
CA LEU A 113 4.26 5.64 10.15
C LEU A 113 3.95 4.34 10.90
N LEU A 114 2.80 3.73 10.59
CA LEU A 114 2.33 2.52 11.26
C LEU A 114 2.96 1.26 10.69
N ASN A 115 3.47 1.28 9.46
CA ASN A 115 4.09 0.11 8.85
C ASN A 115 5.07 0.41 7.71
N THR A 116 5.94 -0.57 7.43
CA THR A 116 6.90 -0.51 6.31
C THR A 116 6.23 -0.35 4.95
N GLY A 117 4.95 -0.71 4.81
CA GLY A 117 4.22 -0.55 3.56
C GLY A 117 3.84 0.89 3.22
N GLY A 118 3.99 1.83 4.17
CA GLY A 118 3.62 3.23 4.01
C GLY A 118 2.23 3.60 4.53
N VAL A 119 1.66 2.84 5.48
CA VAL A 119 0.43 3.24 6.17
C VAL A 119 0.73 4.29 7.23
N ILE A 120 0.02 5.41 7.16
CA ILE A 120 0.20 6.59 8.00
C ILE A 120 -1.08 6.84 8.78
N GLY A 121 -0.97 7.00 10.09
CA GLY A 121 -2.13 7.18 10.97
C GLY A 121 -1.72 7.71 12.34
N VAL A 122 -2.46 7.33 13.37
CA VAL A 122 -2.17 7.70 14.76
C VAL A 122 -1.86 6.40 15.51
N ALA A 123 -0.65 6.31 16.08
CA ALA A 123 -0.25 5.16 16.87
C ALA A 123 -1.07 5.08 18.17
N ASP A 124 -1.45 3.87 18.57
CA ASP A 124 -2.27 3.65 19.77
C ASP A 124 -1.48 3.91 21.07
N SER A 125 -0.15 3.74 21.03
CA SER A 125 0.75 3.92 22.18
C SER A 125 1.57 5.20 22.02
N ALA A 126 1.41 6.13 22.97
CA ALA A 126 2.15 7.40 22.97
C ALA A 126 3.65 7.25 23.25
N ASP A 127 4.04 6.19 23.98
CA ASP A 127 5.43 5.93 24.38
C ASP A 127 6.21 5.08 23.35
N GLU A 128 5.53 4.61 22.29
CA GLU A 128 6.20 3.83 21.24
C GLU A 128 7.02 4.75 20.34
N ALA A 129 8.32 4.45 20.19
CA ALA A 129 9.16 5.13 19.23
C ALA A 129 8.66 4.84 17.80
N VAL A 130 8.18 5.87 17.11
CA VAL A 130 7.63 5.80 15.75
C VAL A 130 8.21 6.89 14.88
N VAL A 131 8.31 6.63 13.57
CA VAL A 131 8.66 7.68 12.60
C VAL A 131 7.51 8.67 12.52
N LYS A 132 7.81 9.95 12.80
CA LYS A 132 6.85 11.06 12.70
C LYS A 132 6.91 11.66 11.31
N VAL A 133 5.75 11.91 10.72
CA VAL A 133 5.63 12.49 9.39
C VAL A 133 4.66 13.68 9.40
N ARG A 134 4.97 14.72 8.62
CA ARG A 134 4.08 15.85 8.38
C ARG A 134 3.29 15.62 7.10
N LEU A 135 1.97 15.75 7.18
CA LEU A 135 1.08 15.68 6.04
C LEU A 135 1.25 16.90 5.15
N LEU A 136 1.66 16.72 3.89
CA LEU A 136 1.82 17.83 2.93
C LEU A 136 0.56 18.05 2.11
N GLY A 137 -0.17 16.97 1.80
CA GLY A 137 -1.43 17.02 1.05
C GLY A 137 -1.86 15.66 0.54
N GLY A 138 -3.11 15.57 0.07
CA GLY A 138 -3.62 14.38 -0.62
C GLY A 138 -3.14 14.37 -2.06
N ILE A 139 -2.83 13.21 -2.62
CA ILE A 139 -2.49 13.10 -4.05
C ILE A 139 -3.73 13.45 -4.87
N GLU A 140 -3.61 14.43 -5.76
CA GLU A 140 -4.72 14.83 -6.62
C GLU A 140 -4.86 13.89 -7.82
N LEU A 141 -6.04 13.32 -7.99
CA LEU A 141 -6.47 12.59 -9.18
C LEU A 141 -7.90 13.01 -9.51
N GLU A 142 -8.17 13.27 -10.80
CA GLU A 142 -9.52 13.59 -11.30
C GLU A 142 -10.23 14.75 -10.55
N GLY A 143 -9.48 15.71 -10.03
CA GLY A 143 -10.01 16.90 -9.34
C GLY A 143 -10.30 16.71 -7.85
N GLY A 144 -9.84 15.60 -7.23
CA GLY A 144 -9.97 15.36 -5.78
C GLY A 144 -8.85 14.49 -5.21
N PRO A 145 -8.88 14.19 -3.90
CA PRO A 145 -7.90 13.30 -3.29
C PRO A 145 -8.08 11.86 -3.79
N ALA A 146 -6.98 11.21 -4.16
CA ALA A 146 -6.93 9.85 -4.63
C ALA A 146 -7.29 8.85 -3.51
N LEU A 147 -8.52 8.33 -3.53
CA LEU A 147 -8.99 7.32 -2.59
C LEU A 147 -8.52 5.92 -3.01
N LEU A 148 -7.84 5.22 -2.11
CA LEU A 148 -7.29 3.89 -2.34
C LEU A 148 -8.36 2.85 -2.69
N SER A 149 -9.60 3.03 -2.23
CA SER A 149 -10.75 2.18 -2.56
C SER A 149 -11.14 2.24 -4.03
N GLY A 150 -10.85 3.37 -4.70
CA GLY A 150 -11.07 3.55 -6.14
C GLY A 150 -9.87 3.18 -7.00
N LEU A 151 -8.72 2.85 -6.40
CA LEU A 151 -7.50 2.51 -7.14
C LEU A 151 -7.36 0.98 -7.32
N PRO A 152 -6.99 0.51 -8.50
CA PRO A 152 -6.78 -0.91 -8.74
C PRO A 152 -5.50 -1.37 -8.04
N SER A 153 -5.55 -2.55 -7.42
CA SER A 153 -4.37 -3.17 -6.77
C SER A 153 -3.54 -4.03 -7.74
N ILE A 154 -4.14 -4.46 -8.85
CA ILE A 154 -3.54 -5.30 -9.90
C ILE A 154 -4.03 -4.80 -11.27
N GLN A 155 -3.13 -4.67 -12.26
CA GLN A 155 -3.50 -4.33 -13.64
C GLN A 155 -4.47 -5.38 -14.21
N GLY A 156 -5.49 -4.92 -14.95
CA GLY A 156 -6.47 -5.80 -15.60
C GLY A 156 -7.50 -6.42 -14.64
N ALA A 157 -7.37 -6.22 -13.33
CA ALA A 157 -8.41 -6.57 -12.35
C ALA A 157 -9.44 -5.44 -12.26
N ALA A 158 -10.25 -5.26 -13.31
CA ALA A 158 -11.48 -4.50 -13.15
C ALA A 158 -12.42 -5.31 -12.26
N ALA A 159 -12.94 -4.71 -11.19
CA ALA A 159 -14.14 -5.25 -10.56
C ALA A 159 -15.22 -5.28 -11.65
N HIS A 160 -15.75 -6.46 -11.97
CA HIS A 160 -16.94 -6.52 -12.82
C HIS A 160 -18.04 -5.78 -12.06
N ALA A 161 -18.38 -4.58 -12.52
CA ALA A 161 -19.52 -3.82 -12.04
C ALA A 161 -20.78 -4.52 -12.57
N GLY A 162 -21.20 -5.57 -11.89
CA GLY A 162 -22.40 -6.31 -12.20
C GLY A 162 -22.75 -7.24 -11.06
N ASP A 163 -24.05 -7.41 -10.81
CA ASP A 163 -24.61 -8.43 -9.92
C ASP A 163 -24.35 -9.83 -10.52
N GLN A 164 -23.10 -10.26 -10.53
CA GLN A 164 -22.77 -11.65 -10.75
C GLN A 164 -23.06 -12.37 -9.44
N PRO A 165 -24.06 -13.27 -9.39
CA PRO A 165 -24.27 -14.10 -8.22
C PRO A 165 -23.00 -14.92 -8.02
N TYR A 166 -22.47 -14.87 -6.80
CA TYR A 166 -21.33 -15.61 -6.23
C TYR A 166 -20.41 -16.35 -7.21
N PRO A 167 -19.07 -16.15 -7.13
CA PRO A 167 -18.16 -16.84 -8.04
C PRO A 167 -18.44 -18.34 -8.05
N GLY A 168 -18.79 -18.90 -9.21
CA GLY A 168 -18.96 -20.35 -9.39
C GLY A 168 -17.65 -21.15 -9.26
N ALA A 169 -16.55 -20.47 -8.90
CA ALA A 169 -15.27 -21.06 -8.62
C ALA A 169 -15.17 -21.47 -7.14
N PRO A 170 -14.55 -22.61 -6.83
CA PRO A 170 -14.28 -23.01 -5.44
C PRO A 170 -13.49 -21.94 -4.69
N ILE A 171 -13.95 -21.62 -3.47
CA ILE A 171 -13.25 -20.69 -2.56
C ILE A 171 -12.42 -21.50 -1.57
N VAL A 172 -11.12 -21.23 -1.51
CA VAL A 172 -10.22 -21.80 -0.51
C VAL A 172 -9.81 -20.69 0.47
N LEU A 173 -10.31 -20.77 1.70
CA LEU A 173 -9.91 -19.85 2.77
C LEU A 173 -8.67 -20.39 3.48
N ILE A 174 -7.59 -19.60 3.48
CA ILE A 174 -6.38 -19.90 4.24
C ILE A 174 -6.37 -19.03 5.49
N ALA A 175 -6.66 -19.65 6.63
CA ALA A 175 -6.62 -19.03 7.95
C ALA A 175 -5.42 -19.55 8.77
N GLY A 176 -5.10 -18.87 9.86
CA GLY A 176 -4.01 -19.26 10.75
C GLY A 176 -4.16 -18.59 12.12
N SER A 177 -3.53 -19.17 13.13
CA SER A 177 -3.72 -18.82 14.55
C SER A 177 -3.12 -17.47 14.95
N ASP A 178 -2.13 -16.96 14.22
CA ASP A 178 -1.46 -15.68 14.51
C ASP A 178 -0.91 -15.04 13.21
N MET A 179 -0.34 -13.84 13.31
CA MET A 179 0.47 -13.20 12.27
C MET A 179 1.74 -14.01 12.00
N ASP A 180 2.24 -13.96 10.76
CA ASP A 180 3.51 -14.60 10.34
C ASP A 180 3.63 -16.14 10.52
N VAL A 181 2.53 -16.85 10.77
CA VAL A 181 2.48 -18.33 10.83
C VAL A 181 2.52 -19.04 9.47
N GLY A 182 2.91 -18.35 8.39
CA GLY A 182 3.02 -18.94 7.05
C GLY A 182 1.75 -18.91 6.19
N LYS A 183 0.71 -18.14 6.55
CA LYS A 183 -0.53 -18.00 5.75
C LYS A 183 -0.25 -17.58 4.29
N THR A 184 0.53 -16.51 4.09
CA THR A 184 0.88 -16.02 2.75
C THR A 184 1.72 -17.04 1.99
N THR A 185 2.67 -17.71 2.67
CA THR A 185 3.50 -18.77 2.06
C THR A 185 2.63 -19.93 1.57
N CYS A 186 1.71 -20.41 2.40
CA CYS A 186 0.76 -21.46 2.03
C CYS A 186 -0.09 -21.04 0.82
N ALA A 187 -0.62 -19.81 0.83
CA ALA A 187 -1.40 -19.27 -0.27
C ALA A 187 -0.60 -19.18 -1.58
N ALA A 188 0.65 -18.71 -1.51
CA ALA A 188 1.53 -18.62 -2.66
C ALA A 188 1.86 -20.00 -3.23
N SER A 189 2.24 -20.97 -2.38
CA SER A 189 2.55 -22.33 -2.81
C SER A 189 1.34 -23.04 -3.41
N LEU A 190 0.14 -22.89 -2.83
CA LEU A 190 -1.09 -23.46 -3.38
C LEU A 190 -1.42 -22.82 -4.74
N ALA A 191 -1.39 -21.49 -4.83
CA ALA A 191 -1.66 -20.78 -6.06
C ALA A 191 -0.67 -21.18 -7.17
N PHE A 192 0.61 -21.33 -6.85
CA PHE A 192 1.63 -21.80 -7.78
C PHE A 192 1.32 -23.22 -8.28
N SER A 193 1.10 -24.18 -7.39
CA SER A 193 0.81 -25.57 -7.76
C SER A 193 -0.45 -25.71 -8.63
N LEU A 194 -1.52 -24.99 -8.30
CA LEU A 194 -2.75 -24.98 -9.10
C LEU A 194 -2.52 -24.39 -10.50
N ARG A 195 -1.72 -23.31 -10.61
CA ARG A 195 -1.40 -22.71 -11.90
C ARG A 195 -0.52 -23.61 -12.77
N VAL A 196 0.45 -24.30 -12.16
CA VAL A 196 1.27 -25.32 -12.87
C VAL A 196 0.38 -26.44 -13.42
N ALA A 197 -0.72 -26.75 -12.73
CA ALA A 197 -1.74 -27.70 -13.21
C ALA A 197 -2.72 -27.10 -14.25
N GLY A 198 -2.52 -25.87 -14.73
CA GLY A 198 -3.37 -25.21 -15.72
C GLY A 198 -4.66 -24.58 -15.14
N ILE A 199 -4.80 -24.51 -13.82
CA ILE A 199 -5.98 -23.95 -13.16
C ILE A 199 -5.83 -22.44 -13.00
N ARG A 200 -6.84 -21.67 -13.40
CA ARG A 200 -6.90 -20.23 -13.15
C ARG A 200 -7.16 -19.96 -11.68
N VAL A 201 -6.28 -19.18 -11.06
CA VAL A 201 -6.36 -18.83 -9.64
C VAL A 201 -6.37 -17.31 -9.47
N THR A 202 -7.35 -16.83 -8.72
CA THR A 202 -7.39 -15.47 -8.19
C THR A 202 -7.03 -15.50 -6.71
N TYR A 203 -6.26 -14.52 -6.26
CA TYR A 203 -5.89 -14.34 -4.86
C TYR A 203 -6.52 -13.07 -4.32
N VAL A 204 -7.06 -13.16 -3.10
CA VAL A 204 -7.59 -12.02 -2.35
C VAL A 204 -6.99 -12.06 -0.96
N LYS A 205 -6.43 -10.93 -0.52
CA LYS A 205 -6.02 -10.72 0.86
C LYS A 205 -7.14 -9.96 1.58
N LEU A 206 -7.81 -10.64 2.50
CA LEU A 206 -8.96 -10.08 3.22
C LEU A 206 -8.58 -9.22 4.42
N THR A 207 -7.36 -9.39 4.96
CA THR A 207 -6.93 -8.73 6.19
C THR A 207 -5.50 -8.19 6.11
N GLY A 208 -5.26 -7.11 6.85
CA GLY A 208 -3.97 -6.41 6.87
C GLY A 208 -3.76 -5.50 5.67
N THR A 209 -2.53 -5.04 5.49
CA THR A 209 -2.17 -4.08 4.44
C THR A 209 -1.76 -4.81 3.17
N GLY A 210 -2.30 -4.44 2.01
CA GLY A 210 -1.96 -5.01 0.70
C GLY A 210 -0.59 -4.54 0.20
N ARG A 211 0.49 -5.10 0.74
CA ARG A 211 1.86 -4.77 0.32
C ARG A 211 2.20 -5.45 -0.99
N MET A 212 3.09 -4.82 -1.76
CA MET A 212 3.47 -5.32 -3.07
C MET A 212 4.29 -6.62 -2.96
N ARG A 213 5.10 -6.81 -1.91
CA ARG A 213 5.75 -8.11 -1.65
C ARG A 213 4.79 -9.30 -1.58
N ASP A 214 3.60 -9.11 -1.03
CA ASP A 214 2.60 -10.17 -0.90
C ASP A 214 2.03 -10.52 -2.28
N LEU A 215 1.78 -9.50 -3.11
CA LEU A 215 1.38 -9.68 -4.50
C LEU A 215 2.48 -10.37 -5.31
N ILE A 216 3.75 -9.96 -5.18
CA ILE A 216 4.87 -10.60 -5.90
C ILE A 216 4.96 -12.07 -5.54
N GLN A 217 4.87 -12.43 -4.26
CA GLN A 217 4.91 -13.83 -3.83
C GLN A 217 3.78 -14.66 -4.42
N VAL A 218 2.57 -14.11 -4.52
CA VAL A 218 1.41 -14.86 -5.01
C VAL A 218 1.21 -14.73 -6.52
N CYS A 219 1.74 -13.71 -7.18
CA CYS A 219 1.61 -13.45 -8.62
C CYS A 219 2.83 -13.87 -9.44
N TYR A 220 3.92 -14.34 -8.79
CA TYR A 220 5.10 -14.85 -9.50
C TYR A 220 4.70 -15.94 -10.49
N GLY A 221 5.11 -15.78 -11.76
CA GLY A 221 4.89 -16.76 -12.82
C GLY A 221 3.58 -16.65 -13.61
N ARG A 222 2.92 -15.48 -13.70
CA ARG A 222 1.93 -15.24 -14.77
C ARG A 222 2.66 -15.00 -16.10
N PRO A 223 2.49 -15.86 -17.13
CA PRO A 223 2.90 -15.51 -18.48
C PRO A 223 1.97 -14.43 -19.07
N SER A 224 0.75 -14.31 -18.56
CA SER A 224 -0.27 -13.35 -18.97
C SER A 224 -1.48 -13.39 -18.02
N GLY A 225 -2.07 -12.22 -17.74
CA GLY A 225 -3.42 -12.04 -17.19
C GLY A 225 -3.50 -12.09 -15.68
#